data_AF-A0A3S8Y7H5-F1
#
_entry.id   AF-A0A3S8Y7H5-F1
#
_cell.length_a   1.000
_cell.length_b   1.000
_cell.length_c   1.000
_cell.angle_alpha   90.00
_cell.angle_beta   90.00
_cell.angle_gamma   90.00
#
_symmetry.space_group_name_H-M   'P 1'
#
loop_
_entity.id
_entity.type
_entity.pdbx_description
1 polymer ?
#
loop_
_entity_poly.entity_id
_entity_poly.type
_entity_poly.pdbx_seq_one_letter_code
_entity_poly.pdbx_strand_id
1 'polypeptide(L)'
;MGIAKKGTRTIVVDGERYRWVVAADDEPGLGIVVVHDQVDGQRMVTWVEHGTVIAPGLVAGVIRRALERHGWTPRERGKQLTLR
;
A
#
# COMPACT_ATOMS: atom_id res chain seq x y z
N MET A 1 -8.32 5.48 -8.82
CA MET A 1 -7.13 6.29 -9.16
C MET A 1 -5.88 5.52 -8.75
N GLY A 2 -5.23 4.87 -9.70
CA GLY A 2 -4.07 4.01 -9.49
C GLY A 2 -2.77 4.79 -9.29
N ILE A 3 -1.68 4.04 -9.08
CA ILE A 3 -0.31 4.57 -9.13
C ILE A 3 0.28 4.32 -10.53
N ALA A 4 1.16 5.21 -10.98
CA ALA A 4 1.91 5.01 -12.23
C ALA A 4 2.65 3.66 -12.18
N LYS A 5 2.67 2.90 -13.28
CA LYS A 5 3.32 1.57 -13.29
C LYS A 5 4.84 1.65 -13.10
N LYS A 6 5.47 2.69 -13.65
CA LYS A 6 6.93 2.91 -13.57
C LYS A 6 7.33 3.27 -12.13
N GLY A 7 8.36 2.60 -11.60
CA GLY A 7 8.86 2.84 -10.23
C GLY A 7 8.09 2.10 -9.14
N THR A 8 7.12 1.25 -9.49
CA THR A 8 6.37 0.43 -8.53
C THR A 8 6.94 -0.97 -8.45
N ARG A 9 6.88 -1.55 -7.25
CA ARG A 9 7.27 -2.92 -6.95
C ARG A 9 6.01 -3.79 -6.87
N THR A 10 6.13 -5.07 -7.18
CA THR A 10 5.04 -6.04 -7.05
C THR A 10 5.23 -6.90 -5.80
N ILE A 11 4.12 -7.37 -5.22
CA ILE A 11 4.11 -8.35 -4.14
C ILE A 11 2.87 -9.22 -4.23
N VAL A 12 2.97 -10.48 -3.84
CA VAL A 12 1.82 -11.38 -3.68
C VAL A 12 1.57 -11.57 -2.19
N VAL A 13 0.34 -11.33 -1.75
CA VAL A 13 -0.10 -11.50 -0.36
C VAL A 13 -1.40 -12.27 -0.41
N ASP A 14 -1.44 -13.40 0.30
CA ASP A 14 -2.62 -14.29 0.39
C ASP A 14 -3.22 -14.67 -0.98
N GLY A 15 -2.36 -14.86 -1.99
CA GLY A 15 -2.74 -15.24 -3.35
C GLY A 15 -3.10 -14.07 -4.27
N GLU A 16 -3.32 -12.87 -3.74
CA GLU A 16 -3.62 -11.67 -4.52
C GLU A 16 -2.36 -10.86 -4.84
N ARG A 17 -2.29 -10.27 -6.04
CA ARG A 17 -1.15 -9.47 -6.48
C ARG A 17 -1.41 -7.98 -6.30
N TYR A 18 -0.45 -7.31 -5.67
CA TYR A 18 -0.47 -5.88 -5.39
C TYR A 18 0.73 -5.18 -6.01
N ARG A 19 0.57 -3.88 -6.26
CA ARG A 19 1.66 -2.96 -6.58
C ARG A 19 1.84 -1.95 -5.48
N TRP A 20 3.09 -1.62 -5.17
CA TRP A 20 3.41 -0.69 -4.11
C TRP A 20 4.62 0.19 -4.46
N VAL A 21 4.69 1.36 -3.81
CA VAL A 21 5.80 2.31 -3.94
C VAL A 21 6.02 3.03 -2.61
N VAL A 22 7.25 3.48 -2.41
CA VAL A 22 7.60 4.39 -1.32
C VAL A 22 7.50 5.81 -1.85
N ALA A 23 6.62 6.62 -1.27
CA ALA A 23 6.53 8.05 -1.48
C ALA A 23 7.29 8.75 -0.34
N ALA A 24 8.25 9.60 -0.68
CA ALA A 24 8.81 10.53 0.28
C ALA A 24 7.82 11.69 0.47
N ASP A 25 7.58 12.08 1.72
CA ASP A 25 6.90 13.33 2.08
C ASP A 25 7.81 14.08 3.06
N ASP A 26 7.72 15.41 3.09
CA ASP A 26 8.63 16.26 3.86
C ASP A 26 8.39 16.14 5.39
N GLU A 27 7.23 15.63 5.85
CA GLU A 27 6.90 15.26 7.24
C GLU A 27 5.56 14.48 7.24
N PRO A 28 5.34 13.41 8.06
CA PRO A 28 6.12 12.90 9.20
C PRO A 28 7.04 11.70 8.89
N GLY A 29 7.20 11.29 7.63
CA GLY A 29 7.98 10.09 7.32
C GLY A 29 7.83 9.60 5.87
N LEU A 30 8.11 8.31 5.65
CA LEU A 30 7.95 7.66 4.34
C LEU A 30 6.56 7.05 4.20
N GLY A 31 5.89 7.32 3.09
CA GLY A 31 4.60 6.74 2.74
C GLY A 31 4.75 5.44 1.96
N ILE A 32 4.11 4.35 2.40
CA ILE A 32 3.94 3.13 1.61
C ILE A 32 2.57 3.21 0.95
N VAL A 33 2.55 3.34 -0.37
CA VAL A 33 1.31 3.36 -1.15
C VAL A 33 1.10 2.00 -1.79
N VAL A 34 -0.07 1.41 -1.60
CA VAL A 34 -0.43 0.09 -2.15
C VAL A 34 -1.74 0.17 -2.94
N VAL A 35 -1.76 -0.49 -4.09
CA VAL A 35 -2.96 -0.71 -4.91
C VAL A 35 -3.03 -2.15 -5.38
N HIS A 36 -4.20 -2.60 -5.79
CA HIS A 36 -4.35 -3.86 -6.51
C HIS A 36 -3.61 -3.80 -7.87
N ASP A 37 -2.98 -4.91 -8.29
CA ASP A 37 -2.17 -4.90 -9.51
C ASP A 37 -3.05 -4.77 -10.77
N GLN A 38 -4.15 -5.53 -10.81
CA GLN A 38 -5.00 -5.69 -12.00
C GLN A 38 -6.18 -4.72 -12.12
N VAL A 39 -6.68 -4.15 -11.01
CA VAL A 39 -7.88 -3.33 -11.02
C VAL A 39 -7.60 -1.97 -10.40
N ASP A 40 -8.26 -0.93 -10.91
CA ASP A 40 -8.22 0.41 -10.32
C ASP A 40 -9.22 0.50 -9.17
N GLY A 41 -8.89 -0.16 -8.06
CA GLY A 41 -9.69 -0.16 -6.82
C GLY A 41 -9.14 0.79 -5.76
N GLN A 42 -9.49 0.52 -4.51
CA GLN A 42 -9.20 1.38 -3.38
C GLN A 42 -7.70 1.36 -3.09
N ARG A 43 -7.11 2.55 -2.97
CA ARG A 43 -5.72 2.72 -2.55
C ARG A 43 -5.61 2.64 -1.03
N MET A 44 -4.53 2.03 -0.54
CA MET A 44 -4.11 2.12 0.86
C MET A 44 -2.79 2.87 0.95
N VAL A 45 -2.66 3.71 1.98
CA VAL A 45 -1.43 4.43 2.33
C VAL A 45 -1.15 4.20 3.81
N THR A 46 0.09 3.90 4.16
CA THR A 46 0.56 3.93 5.55
C THR A 46 1.81 4.77 5.66
N TRP A 47 2.01 5.40 6.81
CA TRP A 47 3.18 6.24 7.10
C TRP A 47 4.09 5.51 8.06
N VAL A 48 5.39 5.49 7.76
CA VAL A 48 6.42 4.92 8.63
C VAL A 48 7.47 5.98 8.95
N GLU A 49 8.09 5.86 10.13
CA GLU A 49 9.13 6.79 10.58
C GLU A 49 10.37 6.76 9.68
N HIS A 50 11.09 7.88 9.66
CA HIS A 50 12.38 7.99 8.98
C HIS A 50 13.37 6.93 9.49
N GLY A 51 14.13 6.34 8.56
CA GLY A 51 15.06 5.24 8.88
C GLY A 51 14.42 3.85 8.90
N THR A 52 13.09 3.75 8.78
CA THR A 52 12.42 2.44 8.64
C THR A 52 12.82 1.76 7.34
N VAL A 53 13.33 0.54 7.44
CA VAL A 53 13.63 -0.29 6.26
C VAL A 53 12.33 -0.84 5.68
N ILE A 54 11.90 -0.30 4.54
CA ILE A 54 10.69 -0.75 3.85
C ILE A 54 11.01 -1.98 2.98
N ALA A 55 10.91 -3.16 3.60
CA ALA A 55 11.07 -4.46 2.97
C ALA A 55 9.72 -5.12 2.60
N PRO A 56 9.68 -6.08 1.66
CA PRO A 56 8.46 -6.78 1.26
C PRO A 56 7.67 -7.38 2.44
N GLY A 57 8.35 -7.90 3.47
CA GLY A 57 7.69 -8.46 4.66
C GLY A 57 6.87 -7.43 5.44
N LEU A 58 7.38 -6.20 5.58
CA LEU A 58 6.65 -5.09 6.19
C LEU A 58 5.40 -4.76 5.37
N VAL A 59 5.56 -4.64 4.04
CA VAL A 59 4.46 -4.33 3.13
C VAL A 59 3.37 -5.41 3.18
N ALA A 60 3.75 -6.69 3.21
CA ALA A 60 2.80 -7.79 3.36
C ALA A 60 2.05 -7.76 4.70
N GLY A 61 2.72 -7.36 5.79
CA GLY A 61 2.09 -7.20 7.10
C GLY A 61 1.08 -6.05 7.12
N VAL A 62 1.42 -4.91 6.51
CA VAL A 62 0.53 -3.76 6.39
C VAL A 62 -0.70 -4.12 5.54
N ILE A 63 -0.51 -4.81 4.42
CA ILE A 63 -1.62 -5.28 3.55
C ILE A 63 -2.59 -6.16 4.35
N ARG A 64 -2.08 -7.18 5.06
CA ARG A 64 -2.92 -8.05 5.89
C ARG A 64 -3.67 -7.27 6.96
N ARG A 65 -2.99 -6.38 7.70
CA ARG A 65 -3.63 -5.52 8.69
C ARG A 65 -4.74 -4.65 8.06
N ALA A 66 -4.51 -4.11 6.87
CA ALA A 66 -5.48 -3.29 6.14
C ALA A 66 -6.75 -4.08 5.80
N LEU A 67 -6.57 -5.29 5.27
CA LEU A 67 -7.65 -6.20 4.88
C LEU A 67 -8.45 -6.69 6.10
N GLU A 68 -7.74 -7.18 7.12
CA GLU A 68 -8.35 -7.84 8.28
C GLU A 68 -8.97 -6.85 9.28
N ARG A 69 -8.34 -5.68 9.48
CA ARG A 69 -8.66 -4.81 10.63
C ARG A 69 -9.20 -3.44 10.26
N HIS A 70 -9.02 -3.00 9.02
CA HIS A 70 -9.36 -1.63 8.60
C HIS A 70 -10.33 -1.57 7.42
N GLY A 71 -10.86 -2.71 6.98
CA GLY A 71 -11.88 -2.79 5.93
C GLY A 71 -11.40 -2.31 4.58
N TRP A 72 -10.12 -2.49 4.26
CA TRP A 72 -9.60 -2.14 2.95
C TRP A 72 -10.23 -3.01 1.87
N THR A 73 -10.83 -2.40 0.85
CA THR A 73 -11.45 -3.09 -0.30
C THR A 73 -10.64 -2.84 -1.58
N PRO A 74 -9.47 -3.48 -1.76
CA PRO A 74 -8.51 -3.16 -2.84
C PRO A 74 -9.07 -3.34 -4.26
N ARG A 75 -10.12 -4.14 -4.42
CA ARG A 75 -10.75 -4.40 -5.71
C ARG A 75 -11.89 -3.43 -6.04
N GLU A 76 -12.43 -2.76 -5.04
CA GLU A 76 -13.57 -1.84 -5.19
C GLU A 76 -13.08 -0.41 -5.30
N ARG A 77 -13.75 0.43 -6.09
CA ARG A 77 -13.43 1.86 -6.09
C ARG A 77 -13.88 2.48 -4.77
N GLY A 78 -13.00 3.26 -4.16
CA GLY A 78 -13.29 3.93 -2.89
C GLY A 78 -12.32 5.05 -2.59
N LYS A 79 -12.62 5.80 -1.52
CA LYS A 79 -11.68 6.79 -0.96
C LYS A 79 -10.42 6.08 -0.49
N GLN A 80 -9.27 6.76 -0.57
CA GLN A 80 -8.02 6.21 -0.03
C GLN A 80 -8.20 5.84 1.44
N LEU A 81 -7.76 4.64 1.81
CA LEU A 81 -7.59 4.23 3.19
C LEU A 81 -6.21 4.67 3.67
N THR A 82 -6.14 5.47 4.73
CA THR A 82 -4.88 5.85 5.37
C THR A 82 -4.76 5.16 6.72
N LEU A 83 -3.72 4.35 6.89
CA LEU A 83 -3.41 3.65 8.13
C LEU A 83 -2.46 4.50 8.99
N ARG A 84 -2.76 4.57 10.28
CA ARG A 84 -1.92 5.15 11.33
C ARG A 84 -1.44 4.05 12.28
#